data_AF-A0A2R6T4U8-F1
#
_entry.id   AF-A0A2R6T4U8-F1
#
_cell.length_a   1.000
_cell.length_b   1.000
_cell.length_c   1.000
_cell.angle_alpha   90.00
_cell.angle_beta   90.00
_cell.angle_gamma   90.00
#
_symmetry.space_group_name_H-M   'P 1'
#
loop_
_entity.id
_entity.type
_entity.pdbx_description
1 polymer ?
#
loop_
_entity_poly.entity_id
_entity_poly.type
_entity_poly.pdbx_seq_one_letter_code
_entity_poly.pdbx_strand_id
1 'polypeptide(L)'
;MAKKQDKEVIDAEIVEKAKNKYLGKEEESNDVKKIAIVRCHRTAEVCPGVGCLNAFQDDRVKFKEYEDEETRLVGIFTCGGCPGRRTGRLLDNLEKHDEKPDVVHLGPCMFYDEEQEYVRCPHIGLIKEMIKSKGYDIKEGTHH
;
A
#
# COMPACT_ATOMS: atom_id res chain seq x y z
N MET A 1 9.12 5.29 29.32
CA MET A 1 8.28 6.50 29.42
C MET A 1 7.81 6.76 30.84
N ALA A 2 7.39 5.75 31.60
CA ALA A 2 7.03 5.88 33.02
C ALA A 2 8.05 6.65 33.89
N LYS A 3 9.35 6.29 33.82
CA LYS A 3 10.42 7.03 34.52
C LYS A 3 10.63 8.49 34.09
N LYS A 4 10.16 8.89 32.90
CA LYS A 4 10.20 10.30 32.44
C LYS A 4 8.95 11.09 32.85
N GLN A 5 7.93 10.41 33.37
CA GLN A 5 6.65 10.98 33.76
C GLN A 5 6.39 10.84 35.28
N ASP A 6 7.42 10.50 36.07
CA ASP A 6 7.34 10.28 37.54
C ASP A 6 6.18 9.36 37.98
N LYS A 7 5.79 8.41 37.13
CA LYS A 7 4.78 7.40 37.47
C LYS A 7 5.47 6.12 37.96
N GLU A 8 5.19 5.73 39.20
CA GLU A 8 5.64 4.44 39.78
C GLU A 8 4.90 3.24 39.18
N VAL A 9 3.68 3.45 38.66
CA VAL A 9 2.84 2.39 38.09
C VAL A 9 2.71 2.59 36.58
N ILE A 10 2.93 1.50 35.84
CA ILE A 10 2.72 1.45 34.39
C ILE A 10 1.23 1.14 34.15
N ASP A 11 0.49 2.13 33.67
CA ASP A 11 -0.90 1.99 33.25
C ASP A 11 -1.01 1.73 31.73
N ALA A 12 -2.20 1.34 31.27
CA ALA A 12 -2.47 1.03 29.86
C ALA A 12 -2.14 2.21 28.94
N GLU A 13 -2.37 3.44 29.41
CA GLU A 13 -2.15 4.67 28.65
C GLU A 13 -0.65 4.92 28.39
N ILE A 14 0.23 4.64 29.37
CA ILE A 14 1.69 4.71 29.20
C ILE A 14 2.18 3.64 28.22
N VAL A 15 1.63 2.43 28.29
CA VAL A 15 1.98 1.33 27.37
C VAL A 15 1.58 1.71 25.95
N GLU A 16 0.40 2.28 25.77
CA GLU A 16 -0.13 2.70 24.47
C GLU A 16 0.64 3.88 23.88
N LYS A 17 0.93 4.92 24.67
CA LYS A 17 1.80 6.03 24.26
C LYS A 17 3.22 5.58 23.91
N ALA A 18 3.78 4.63 24.66
CA ALA A 18 5.08 4.06 24.34
C ALA A 18 5.03 3.26 23.04
N LYS A 19 4.03 2.38 22.90
CA LYS A 19 3.79 1.60 21.68
C LYS A 19 3.65 2.50 20.46
N ASN A 20 2.80 3.52 20.52
CA ASN A 20 2.56 4.44 19.40
C ASN A 20 3.81 5.25 19.05
N LYS A 21 4.55 5.75 20.03
CA LYS A 21 5.83 6.43 19.79
C LYS A 21 6.90 5.52 19.15
N TYR A 22 7.05 4.28 19.62
CA TYR A 22 8.04 3.35 19.05
C TYR A 22 7.62 2.83 17.67
N LEU A 23 6.31 2.79 17.39
CA LEU A 23 5.77 2.42 16.09
C LEU A 23 5.60 3.62 15.14
N GLY A 24 5.90 4.85 15.57
CA GLY A 24 5.71 6.05 14.76
C GLY A 24 4.25 6.35 14.41
N LYS A 25 3.30 5.87 15.21
CA LYS A 25 1.86 6.14 15.01
C LYS A 25 1.49 7.47 15.68
N GLU A 26 1.12 8.45 14.87
CA GLU A 26 0.36 9.63 15.32
C GLU A 26 -1.14 9.29 15.30
N GLU A 27 -1.96 9.99 16.10
CA GLU A 27 -3.42 9.82 16.09
C GLU A 27 -3.95 10.12 14.69
N GLU A 28 -4.43 9.08 14.01
CA GLU A 28 -4.88 9.14 12.62
C GLU A 28 -6.34 9.61 12.57
N SER A 29 -6.64 10.60 11.73
CA SER A 29 -8.03 11.00 11.48
C SER A 29 -8.74 9.89 10.70
N ASN A 30 -10.04 9.71 10.95
CA ASN A 30 -10.86 8.74 10.20
C ASN A 30 -11.11 9.14 8.73
N ASP A 31 -10.60 10.30 8.30
CA ASP A 31 -10.87 10.89 6.98
C ASP A 31 -9.69 10.74 5.98
N VAL A 32 -8.62 10.02 6.36
CA VAL A 32 -7.46 9.79 5.48
C VAL A 32 -7.68 8.56 4.59
N LYS A 33 -7.61 8.75 3.27
CA LYS A 33 -7.68 7.69 2.27
C LYS A 33 -6.37 6.90 2.22
N LYS A 34 -6.40 5.63 2.63
CA LYS A 34 -5.25 4.73 2.65
C LYS A 34 -5.07 4.01 1.32
N ILE A 35 -3.91 4.18 0.70
CA ILE A 35 -3.60 3.65 -0.62
C ILE A 35 -2.41 2.69 -0.54
N ALA A 36 -2.53 1.52 -1.17
CA ALA A 36 -1.39 0.62 -1.40
C ALA A 36 -1.09 0.47 -2.90
N ILE A 37 0.18 0.36 -3.26
CA ILE A 37 0.63 0.15 -4.65
C ILE A 37 1.32 -1.22 -4.78
N VAL A 38 0.83 -2.04 -5.71
CA VAL A 38 1.40 -3.36 -6.05
C VAL A 38 2.03 -3.30 -7.43
N ARG A 39 3.29 -3.71 -7.53
CA ARG A 39 4.06 -3.74 -8.78
C ARG A 39 4.39 -5.16 -9.22
N CYS A 40 4.71 -5.35 -10.50
CA CYS A 40 5.27 -6.61 -10.99
C CYS A 40 6.63 -6.87 -10.33
N HIS A 41 6.84 -8.08 -9.80
CA HIS A 41 8.10 -8.44 -9.16
C HIS A 41 9.28 -8.44 -10.12
N ARG A 42 9.10 -8.98 -11.34
CA ARG A 42 10.16 -9.03 -12.36
C ARG A 42 10.54 -7.63 -12.83
N THR A 43 9.54 -6.79 -13.13
CA THR A 43 9.81 -5.41 -13.54
C THR A 43 10.50 -4.62 -12.44
N ALA A 44 10.16 -4.88 -11.17
CA ALA A 44 10.79 -4.20 -10.03
C ALA A 44 12.29 -4.49 -9.87
N GLU A 45 12.84 -5.54 -10.48
CA GLU A 45 14.29 -5.79 -10.50
C GLU A 45 15.07 -4.68 -11.21
N VAL A 46 14.43 -4.00 -12.17
CA VAL A 46 15.01 -2.89 -12.95
C VAL A 46 14.22 -1.58 -12.82
N CYS A 47 13.04 -1.61 -12.19
CA CYS A 47 12.18 -0.45 -11.99
C CYS A 47 12.12 -0.08 -10.49
N PRO A 48 12.74 1.04 -10.08
CA PRO A 48 12.69 1.49 -8.69
C PRO A 48 11.30 1.98 -8.27
N GLY A 49 10.42 2.29 -9.23
CA GLY A 49 9.04 2.73 -8.97
C GLY A 49 8.84 4.24 -8.97
N VAL A 50 9.83 4.99 -9.47
CA VAL A 50 9.82 6.46 -9.53
C VAL A 50 8.51 7.00 -10.13
N GLY A 51 8.07 6.49 -11.29
CA GLY A 51 6.81 6.93 -11.89
C GLY A 51 5.59 6.69 -11.00
N CYS A 52 5.51 5.53 -10.33
CA CYS A 52 4.40 5.23 -9.42
C CYS A 52 4.40 6.17 -8.21
N LEU A 53 5.57 6.44 -7.62
CA LEU A 53 5.71 7.31 -6.47
C LEU A 53 5.42 8.77 -6.80
N ASN A 54 5.98 9.29 -7.90
CA ASN A 54 5.75 10.68 -8.31
C ASN A 54 4.28 10.90 -8.68
N ALA A 55 3.63 9.94 -9.35
CA ALA A 55 2.21 10.07 -9.66
C ALA A 55 1.34 10.13 -8.39
N PHE A 56 1.68 9.36 -7.35
CA PHE A 56 1.01 9.44 -6.06
C PHE A 56 1.30 10.77 -5.34
N GLN A 57 2.57 11.18 -5.26
CA GLN A 57 2.98 12.39 -4.52
C GLN A 57 2.45 13.69 -5.11
N ASP A 58 2.25 13.72 -6.43
CA ASP A 58 1.81 14.92 -7.15
C ASP A 58 0.31 14.87 -7.51
N ASP A 59 -0.45 13.87 -7.03
CA ASP A 59 -1.86 13.63 -7.34
C ASP A 59 -2.16 13.60 -8.86
N ARG A 60 -1.31 12.90 -9.60
CA ARG A 60 -1.37 12.85 -11.07
C ARG A 60 -1.94 11.54 -11.60
N VAL A 61 -2.42 11.60 -12.84
CA VAL A 61 -2.87 10.44 -13.62
C VAL A 61 -3.96 9.66 -12.89
N LYS A 62 -3.68 8.46 -12.35
CA LYS A 62 -4.68 7.64 -11.65
C LYS A 62 -4.94 8.10 -10.22
N PHE A 63 -4.14 9.02 -9.67
CA PHE A 63 -4.34 9.56 -8.33
C PHE A 63 -5.10 10.90 -8.33
N LYS A 64 -5.32 11.51 -9.51
CA LYS A 64 -6.07 12.77 -9.63
C LYS A 64 -7.50 12.66 -9.08
N GLU A 65 -8.09 11.47 -9.10
CA GLU A 65 -9.42 11.25 -8.52
C GLU A 65 -9.48 11.48 -7.00
N TYR A 66 -8.32 11.52 -6.33
CA TYR A 66 -8.19 11.79 -4.90
C TYR A 66 -7.64 13.20 -4.61
N GLU A 67 -7.59 14.11 -5.60
CA GLU A 67 -6.95 15.43 -5.44
C GLU A 67 -7.59 16.32 -4.36
N ASP A 68 -8.84 16.04 -4.00
CA ASP A 68 -9.60 16.72 -2.93
C ASP A 68 -9.66 15.91 -1.62
N GLU A 69 -8.96 14.77 -1.53
CA GLU A 69 -8.91 13.88 -0.36
C GLU A 69 -7.54 13.94 0.32
N GLU A 70 -7.49 13.82 1.65
CA GLU A 70 -6.22 13.56 2.34
C GLU A 70 -5.82 12.11 2.09
N THR A 71 -4.73 11.87 1.36
CA THR A 71 -4.27 10.51 1.03
C THR A 71 -3.01 10.11 1.79
N ARG A 72 -2.87 8.81 2.07
CA ARG A 72 -1.68 8.23 2.71
C ARG A 72 -1.27 6.95 2.01
N LEU A 73 -0.02 6.89 1.58
CA LEU A 73 0.58 5.66 1.05
C LEU A 73 0.94 4.72 2.20
N VAL A 74 0.16 3.66 2.38
CA VAL A 74 0.38 2.67 3.45
C VAL A 74 1.29 1.52 3.04
N GLY A 75 1.55 1.36 1.74
CA GLY A 75 2.50 0.38 1.27
C GLY A 75 2.81 0.47 -0.21
N ILE A 76 4.08 0.23 -0.56
CA ILE A 76 4.52 -0.03 -1.93
C ILE A 76 5.32 -1.34 -1.96
N PHE A 77 4.81 -2.31 -2.69
CA PHE A 77 5.43 -3.64 -2.73
C PHE A 77 5.20 -4.33 -4.07
N THR A 78 5.79 -5.50 -4.23
CA THR A 78 5.65 -6.29 -5.46
C THR A 78 4.69 -7.46 -5.24
N CYS A 79 4.16 -8.03 -6.33
CA CYS A 79 3.34 -9.24 -6.27
C CYS A 79 4.08 -10.49 -5.73
N GLY A 80 5.41 -10.39 -5.57
CA GLY A 80 6.29 -11.42 -5.04
C GLY A 80 6.55 -12.60 -5.97
N GLY A 81 6.44 -12.40 -7.28
CA GLY A 81 6.71 -13.39 -8.32
C GLY A 81 5.46 -14.13 -8.77
N CYS A 82 5.51 -14.76 -9.94
CA CYS A 82 4.36 -15.48 -10.52
C CYS A 82 3.99 -16.70 -9.66
N PRO A 83 2.70 -16.92 -9.32
CA PRO A 83 1.51 -16.27 -9.88
C PRO A 83 0.93 -15.12 -9.04
N GLY A 84 1.74 -14.43 -8.22
CA GLY A 84 1.33 -13.24 -7.45
C GLY A 84 0.79 -13.52 -6.05
N ARG A 85 1.03 -14.73 -5.51
CA ARG A 85 0.48 -15.18 -4.22
C ARG A 85 0.93 -14.35 -3.02
N ARG A 86 2.05 -13.62 -3.12
CA ARG A 86 2.56 -12.83 -1.99
C ARG A 86 1.75 -11.56 -1.75
N THR A 87 1.04 -11.04 -2.75
CA THR A 87 0.20 -9.85 -2.62
C THR A 87 -0.79 -9.96 -1.46
N GLY A 88 -1.52 -11.07 -1.36
CA GLY A 88 -2.51 -11.27 -0.30
C GLY A 88 -1.91 -11.29 1.10
N ARG A 89 -0.74 -11.94 1.26
CA ARG A 89 -0.02 -11.98 2.55
C ARG A 89 0.50 -10.60 2.97
N LEU A 90 0.89 -9.77 2.01
CA LEU A 90 1.36 -8.41 2.30
C LEU A 90 0.20 -7.49 2.68
N LEU A 91 -0.97 -7.64 2.04
CA LEU A 91 -2.19 -6.96 2.46
C LEU A 91 -2.62 -7.38 3.88
N ASP A 92 -2.58 -8.68 4.19
CA ASP A 92 -2.86 -9.17 5.55
C ASP A 92 -1.89 -8.58 6.59
N ASN A 93 -0.64 -8.33 6.20
CA ASN A 93 0.34 -7.73 7.09
C ASN A 93 0.06 -6.23 7.31
N LEU A 94 -0.36 -5.50 6.26
CA LEU A 94 -0.79 -4.11 6.41
C LEU A 94 -1.95 -4.00 7.41
N GLU A 95 -2.96 -4.85 7.28
CA GLU A 95 -4.11 -4.87 8.19
C GLU A 95 -3.72 -5.20 9.65
N LYS A 96 -2.79 -6.15 9.86
CA LYS A 96 -2.25 -6.44 11.21
C LYS A 96 -1.52 -5.27 11.87
N HIS A 97 -1.07 -4.30 11.06
CA HIS A 97 -0.42 -3.08 11.53
C HIS A 97 -1.37 -1.88 11.56
N ASP A 98 -2.68 -2.10 11.47
CA ASP A 98 -3.74 -1.08 11.37
C ASP A 98 -3.57 -0.14 10.15
N GLU A 99 -2.91 -0.62 9.11
CA GLU A 99 -2.61 0.11 7.87
C GLU A 99 -3.38 -0.47 6.68
N LYS A 100 -4.60 -0.94 6.93
CA LYS A 100 -5.48 -1.51 5.90
C LYS A 100 -5.72 -0.47 4.80
N PRO A 101 -5.37 -0.76 3.52
CA PRO A 101 -5.68 0.16 2.43
C PRO A 101 -7.17 0.12 2.09
N ASP A 102 -7.74 1.29 1.80
CA ASP A 102 -9.06 1.41 1.19
C ASP A 102 -9.01 0.95 -0.26
N VAL A 103 -7.93 1.27 -0.97
CA VAL A 103 -7.75 0.94 -2.38
C VAL A 103 -6.34 0.42 -2.67
N VAL A 104 -6.27 -0.61 -3.50
CA VAL A 104 -5.03 -1.19 -4.01
C VAL A 104 -4.86 -0.81 -5.48
N HIS A 105 -3.87 0.02 -5.76
CA HIS A 105 -3.44 0.33 -7.12
C HIS A 105 -2.50 -0.76 -7.65
N LEU A 106 -2.82 -1.32 -8.81
CA LEU A 106 -1.94 -2.23 -9.54
C LEU A 106 -1.13 -1.43 -10.56
N GLY A 107 0.20 -1.52 -10.51
CA GLY A 107 1.07 -0.72 -11.37
C GLY A 107 0.93 -1.07 -12.87
N PRO A 108 1.16 -0.11 -13.78
CA PRO A 108 0.99 -0.29 -15.22
C PRO A 108 1.87 -1.41 -15.81
N CYS A 109 3.01 -1.70 -15.18
CA CYS A 109 3.88 -2.84 -15.48
C CYS A 109 3.20 -4.23 -15.46
N MET A 110 1.98 -4.34 -14.93
CA MET A 110 1.20 -5.58 -14.93
C MET A 110 0.23 -5.67 -16.12
N PHE A 111 0.04 -4.56 -16.85
CA PHE A 111 -0.98 -4.37 -17.88
C PHE A 111 -0.43 -4.06 -19.27
N TYR A 112 0.86 -3.73 -19.41
CA TYR A 112 1.50 -3.55 -20.71
C TYR A 112 1.23 -4.72 -21.64
N ASP A 113 1.10 -4.42 -22.93
CA ASP A 113 0.93 -5.38 -24.01
C ASP A 113 2.13 -5.35 -24.97
N GLU A 114 2.05 -6.18 -26.00
CA GLU A 114 3.13 -6.40 -26.97
C GLU A 114 3.57 -5.12 -27.68
N GLU A 115 2.72 -4.08 -27.75
CA GLU A 115 3.05 -2.78 -28.35
C GLU A 115 4.12 -2.02 -27.54
N GLN A 116 4.28 -2.35 -26.25
CA GLN A 116 5.26 -1.71 -25.35
C GLN A 116 6.43 -2.63 -24.98
N GLU A 117 6.73 -3.62 -25.83
CA GLU A 117 7.80 -4.63 -25.65
C GLU A 117 7.70 -5.42 -24.33
N TYR A 118 6.52 -5.44 -23.70
CA TYR A 118 6.31 -6.08 -22.41
C TYR A 118 5.14 -7.06 -22.47
N VAL A 119 5.33 -8.23 -21.88
CA VAL A 119 4.26 -9.23 -21.80
C VAL A 119 3.31 -8.88 -20.66
N ARG A 120 2.02 -8.75 -20.97
CA ARG A 120 0.95 -8.59 -19.99
C ARG A 120 1.05 -9.69 -18.92
N CYS A 121 0.85 -9.33 -17.65
CA CYS A 121 0.90 -10.32 -16.59
C CYS A 121 -0.16 -11.42 -16.83
N PRO A 122 0.24 -12.69 -17.01
CA PRO A 122 -0.70 -13.77 -17.30
C PRO A 122 -1.57 -14.15 -16.09
N HIS A 123 -1.18 -13.68 -14.90
CA HIS A 123 -1.87 -13.97 -13.64
C HIS A 123 -2.65 -12.78 -13.09
N ILE A 124 -2.83 -11.70 -13.87
CA ILE A 124 -3.47 -10.49 -13.38
C ILE A 124 -4.91 -10.73 -12.91
N GLY A 125 -5.65 -11.62 -13.57
CA GLY A 125 -7.00 -12.03 -13.16
C GLY A 125 -7.01 -12.68 -11.77
N LEU A 126 -6.12 -13.65 -11.55
CA LEU A 126 -5.97 -14.34 -10.26
C LEU A 126 -5.57 -13.38 -9.14
N ILE A 127 -4.67 -12.43 -9.43
CA ILE A 127 -4.25 -11.42 -8.45
C ILE A 127 -5.44 -10.54 -8.07
N LYS A 128 -6.21 -10.06 -9.05
CA LYS A 128 -7.39 -9.23 -8.80
C LYS A 128 -8.46 -9.98 -8.01
N GLU A 129 -8.75 -11.23 -8.38
CA GLU A 129 -9.72 -12.06 -7.68
C GLU A 129 -9.31 -12.28 -6.23
N MET A 130 -8.04 -12.61 -5.98
CA MET A 130 -7.51 -12.78 -4.64
C MET A 130 -7.64 -11.51 -3.80
N ILE A 131 -7.28 -10.33 -4.35
CA ILE A 131 -7.43 -9.05 -3.64
C ILE A 131 -8.91 -8.76 -3.32
N LYS A 132 -9.81 -8.93 -4.31
CA LYS A 132 -11.26 -8.74 -4.11
C LYS A 132 -11.85 -9.70 -3.09
N SER A 133 -11.43 -10.97 -3.10
CA SER A 133 -11.89 -11.99 -2.14
C SER A 133 -11.57 -11.66 -0.69
N LYS A 134 -10.58 -10.78 -0.46
CA LYS A 134 -10.20 -10.26 0.85
C LYS A 134 -10.92 -8.96 1.22
N GLY A 135 -11.77 -8.44 0.33
CA GLY A 135 -12.58 -7.25 0.57
C GLY A 135 -11.87 -5.92 0.33
N TYR A 136 -10.85 -5.89 -0.54
CA TYR A 136 -10.18 -4.65 -0.95
C TYR A 136 -10.66 -4.17 -2.33
N ASP A 137 -10.78 -2.85 -2.48
CA ASP A 137 -10.99 -2.23 -3.78
C ASP A 137 -9.71 -2.21 -4.62
N ILE A 138 -9.89 -2.21 -5.94
CA ILE A 138 -8.78 -2.26 -6.89
C ILE A 138 -8.92 -1.15 -7.91
N LYS A 139 -7.79 -0.46 -8.16
CA LYS A 139 -7.61 0.44 -9.30
C LYS A 139 -6.47 -0.06 -10.18
N GLU A 140 -6.67 0.06 -11.48
CA GLU A 140 -5.68 -0.33 -12.48
C GLU A 140 -4.88 0.88 -12.94
N GLY A 141 -3.56 0.81 -12.79
CA GLY A 141 -2.64 1.87 -13.18
C GLY A 141 -2.17 2.73 -12.00
N THR A 142 -1.15 3.51 -12.31
CA THR A 142 -0.60 4.55 -11.42
C THR A 142 -0.25 5.79 -12.25
N HIS A 143 0.83 5.72 -13.02
CA HIS A 143 1.36 6.81 -13.84
C HIS A 143 1.09 6.68 -15.35
N HIS A 144 0.32 5.65 -15.73
CA HIS A 144 -0.29 5.46 -17.05
C HIS A 144 -1.76 5.07 -16.83
#